data_AF-A0A1E3SMJ3-F1
#
_entry.id   AF-A0A1E3SMJ3-F1
#
_cell.length_a   1.000
_cell.length_b   1.000
_cell.length_c   1.000
_cell.angle_alpha   90.00
_cell.angle_beta   90.00
_cell.angle_gamma   90.00
#
_symmetry.space_group_name_H-M   'P 1'
#
loop_
_entity.id
_entity.type
_entity.pdbx_description
1 polymer ?
#
loop_
_entity_poly.entity_id
_entity_poly.type
_entity_poly.pdbx_seq_one_letter_code
_entity_poly.pdbx_strand_id
1 'polypeptide(L)'
;MTTLTQENLLKSLTAVRDDLIMRSMLRAVGDIPESLLLPILRLVVDDRAAVEAGWAAVTAPRGRRTRRPESPRESWRRRYGQFVRELEWATGLLVRELPRDDVNELVSSAVAHRLQRWLRFLLPAFNAVRIVPPGMYPAVLDAGVGFATFLVGPIHRSGVEPDGTLVYEIPECAMHTSTGLTAAQENSCLMACKAACERVFDRNSAIPLEFDPHLPGLSCTLRVRPPRPQTVPID
;
A
#
# COMPACT_ATOMS: atom_id res chain seq x y z
N MET A 1 -30.01 -21.74 9.14
CA MET A 1 -30.15 -20.27 9.15
C MET A 1 -29.13 -19.55 10.04
N THR A 2 -28.31 -20.24 10.84
CA THR A 2 -27.38 -19.65 11.82
C THR A 2 -25.99 -19.29 11.26
N THR A 3 -25.56 -19.93 10.17
CA THR A 3 -24.23 -19.74 9.56
C THR A 3 -24.12 -18.46 8.73
N LEU A 4 -25.18 -18.09 8.00
CA LEU A 4 -25.23 -16.88 7.16
C LEU A 4 -25.15 -15.58 7.99
N THR A 5 -25.70 -15.58 9.20
CA THR A 5 -25.64 -14.42 10.11
C THR A 5 -24.25 -14.23 10.72
N GLN A 6 -23.56 -15.31 11.03
CA GLN A 6 -22.20 -15.27 11.59
C GLN A 6 -21.17 -14.80 10.54
N GLU A 7 -21.28 -15.28 9.31
CA GLU A 7 -20.41 -14.86 8.20
C GLU A 7 -20.56 -13.36 7.88
N ASN A 8 -21.80 -12.86 7.86
CA ASN A 8 -22.08 -11.44 7.65
C ASN A 8 -21.54 -10.55 8.79
N LEU A 9 -21.61 -11.02 10.02
CA LEU A 9 -21.04 -10.32 11.18
C LEU A 9 -19.50 -10.21 11.07
N LEU A 10 -18.83 -11.31 10.75
CA LEU A 10 -17.37 -11.34 10.58
C LEU A 10 -16.90 -10.43 9.44
N LYS A 11 -17.60 -10.44 8.29
CA LYS A 11 -17.33 -9.52 7.18
C LYS A 11 -17.49 -8.06 7.59
N SER A 12 -18.54 -7.75 8.36
CA SER A 12 -18.79 -6.39 8.86
C SER A 12 -17.69 -5.92 9.81
N LEU A 13 -17.30 -6.75 10.79
CA LEU A 13 -16.21 -6.43 11.73
C LEU A 13 -14.86 -6.23 11.02
N THR A 14 -14.56 -7.08 10.03
CA THR A 14 -13.35 -6.96 9.21
C THR A 14 -13.35 -5.64 8.45
N ALA A 15 -14.47 -5.25 7.84
CA ALA A 15 -14.59 -3.97 7.13
C ALA A 15 -14.42 -2.75 8.07
N VAL A 16 -14.93 -2.83 9.29
CA VAL A 16 -14.72 -1.78 10.31
C VAL A 16 -13.25 -1.69 10.70
N ARG A 17 -12.61 -2.83 11.00
CA ARG A 17 -11.18 -2.91 11.31
C ARG A 17 -10.34 -2.29 10.19
N ASP A 18 -10.60 -2.69 8.95
CA ASP A 18 -9.83 -2.24 7.78
C ASP A 18 -9.99 -0.74 7.53
N ASP A 19 -11.19 -0.17 7.67
CA ASP A 19 -11.40 1.29 7.60
C ASP A 19 -10.66 2.04 8.73
N LEU A 20 -10.66 1.51 9.96
CA LEU A 20 -9.94 2.14 11.07
C LEU A 20 -8.42 2.11 10.89
N ILE A 21 -7.86 0.97 10.47
CA ILE A 21 -6.42 0.84 10.20
C ILE A 21 -6.03 1.75 9.03
N MET A 22 -6.80 1.75 7.94
CA MET A 22 -6.57 2.61 6.79
C MET A 22 -6.60 4.09 7.18
N ARG A 23 -7.57 4.53 7.99
CA ARG A 23 -7.61 5.91 8.50
C ARG A 23 -6.37 6.26 9.33
N SER A 24 -5.90 5.33 10.16
CA SER A 24 -4.68 5.51 10.95
C SER A 24 -3.47 5.69 10.03
N MET A 25 -3.31 4.82 9.04
CA MET A 25 -2.22 4.89 8.07
C MET A 25 -2.27 6.17 7.23
N LEU A 26 -3.45 6.54 6.70
CA LEU A 26 -3.62 7.76 5.91
C LEU A 26 -3.41 9.04 6.71
N ARG A 27 -3.57 9.03 8.04
CA ARG A 27 -3.16 10.18 8.87
C ARG A 27 -1.64 10.35 8.92
N ALA A 28 -0.88 9.29 8.69
CA ALA A 28 0.58 9.32 8.71
C ALA A 28 1.19 9.54 7.32
N VAL A 29 0.55 9.02 6.27
CA VAL A 29 1.09 8.98 4.90
C VAL A 29 0.28 9.83 3.91
N GLY A 30 -1.00 10.05 4.18
CA GLY A 30 -1.98 10.54 3.20
C GLY A 30 -1.79 11.98 2.75
N ASP A 31 -0.98 12.78 3.46
CA ASP A 31 -0.69 14.15 3.09
C ASP A 31 0.52 14.30 2.16
N ILE A 32 1.25 13.22 1.81
CA ILE A 32 2.42 13.26 0.90
C ILE A 32 2.15 14.05 -0.40
N PRO A 33 1.04 13.82 -1.13
CA PRO A 33 0.77 14.59 -2.35
C PRO A 33 0.72 16.09 -2.11
N GLU A 34 0.15 16.53 -0.99
CA GLU A 34 -0.06 17.94 -0.68
C GLU A 34 1.14 18.60 0.03
N SER A 35 1.76 17.89 0.98
CA SER A 35 2.83 18.44 1.82
C SER A 35 4.22 18.29 1.22
N LEU A 36 4.40 17.40 0.24
CA LEU A 36 5.69 17.15 -0.42
C LEU A 36 5.63 17.39 -1.93
N LEU A 37 4.75 16.68 -2.64
CA LEU A 37 4.79 16.64 -4.11
C LEU A 37 4.30 17.95 -4.74
N LEU A 38 3.19 18.51 -4.24
CA LEU A 38 2.63 19.76 -4.74
C LEU A 38 3.58 20.96 -4.59
N PRO A 39 4.29 21.18 -3.46
CA PRO A 39 5.34 22.18 -3.37
C PRO A 39 6.43 22.04 -4.44
N ILE A 40 6.85 20.81 -4.76
CA ILE A 40 7.86 20.57 -5.79
C ILE A 40 7.29 20.90 -7.17
N LEU A 41 6.06 20.47 -7.47
CA LEU A 41 5.38 20.81 -8.73
C LEU A 41 5.29 22.31 -8.97
N ARG A 42 5.01 23.09 -7.91
CA ARG A 42 4.97 24.57 -7.98
C ARG A 42 6.32 25.22 -8.28
N LEU A 43 7.42 24.49 -8.11
CA LEU A 43 8.78 24.97 -8.38
C LEU A 43 9.30 24.52 -9.75
N VAL A 44 8.90 23.32 -10.21
CA VAL A 44 9.47 22.71 -11.42
C VAL A 44 8.59 22.88 -12.67
N VAL A 45 7.28 23.09 -12.50
CA VAL A 45 6.36 23.31 -13.63
C VAL A 45 6.24 24.81 -13.91
N ASP A 46 6.44 25.22 -15.17
CA ASP A 46 6.35 26.62 -15.59
C ASP A 46 4.94 27.21 -15.39
N ASP A 47 3.90 26.49 -15.82
CA ASP A 47 2.51 26.93 -15.67
C ASP A 47 1.95 26.60 -14.28
N ARG A 48 2.27 27.48 -13.32
CA ARG A 48 1.76 27.37 -11.96
C ARG A 48 0.23 27.45 -11.88
N ALA A 49 -0.43 28.20 -12.76
CA ALA A 49 -1.89 28.31 -12.74
C ALA A 49 -2.55 26.98 -13.12
N ALA A 50 -1.99 26.27 -14.11
CA ALA A 50 -2.41 24.92 -14.46
C ALA A 50 -2.20 23.91 -13.32
N VAL A 51 -1.08 24.01 -12.58
CA VAL A 51 -0.84 23.17 -11.40
C VAL A 51 -1.90 23.40 -10.32
N GLU A 52 -2.20 24.65 -9.97
CA GLU A 52 -3.23 24.95 -8.96
C GLU A 52 -4.63 24.50 -9.42
N ALA A 53 -4.97 24.71 -10.70
CA ALA A 53 -6.24 24.27 -11.26
C ALA A 53 -6.37 22.75 -11.25
N GLY A 54 -5.31 22.02 -11.64
CA GLY A 54 -5.29 20.56 -11.61
C GLY A 54 -5.36 20.01 -10.19
N TRP A 55 -4.64 20.62 -9.24
CA TRP A 55 -4.71 20.25 -7.83
C TRP A 55 -6.12 20.48 -7.24
N ALA A 56 -6.73 21.63 -7.54
CA ALA A 56 -8.11 21.92 -7.13
C ALA A 56 -9.09 20.90 -7.71
N ALA A 57 -8.92 20.49 -8.97
CA ALA A 57 -9.77 19.50 -9.62
C ALA A 57 -9.64 18.10 -8.97
N VAL A 58 -8.41 17.62 -8.73
CA VAL A 58 -8.19 16.28 -8.14
C VAL A 58 -8.63 16.21 -6.68
N THR A 59 -8.55 17.32 -5.93
CA THR A 59 -8.94 17.39 -4.51
C THR A 59 -10.39 17.79 -4.26
N ALA A 60 -11.11 18.33 -5.26
CA ALA A 60 -12.52 18.69 -5.15
C ALA A 60 -13.42 17.61 -4.50
N PRO A 61 -13.19 16.29 -4.71
CA PRO A 61 -13.99 15.26 -4.05
C PRO A 61 -13.77 15.14 -2.52
N ARG A 62 -12.65 15.61 -1.95
CA ARG A 62 -12.30 15.47 -0.51
C ARG A 62 -13.42 15.96 0.42
N GLY A 63 -14.06 17.06 0.06
CA GLY A 63 -15.06 17.77 0.87
C GLY A 63 -16.51 17.38 0.59
N ARG A 64 -16.78 16.48 -0.37
CA ARG A 64 -18.15 16.02 -0.65
C ARG A 64 -18.66 15.17 0.52
N ARG A 65 -19.36 15.81 1.46
CA ARG A 65 -20.12 15.10 2.50
C ARG A 65 -21.14 14.19 1.83
N THR A 66 -21.06 12.90 2.11
CA THR A 66 -22.12 11.97 1.74
C THR A 66 -23.37 12.37 2.52
N ARG A 67 -24.50 12.56 1.82
CA ARG A 67 -25.80 12.86 2.48
C ARG A 67 -26.34 11.69 3.28
N ARG A 68 -25.76 10.49 3.10
CA ARG A 68 -26.14 9.25 3.77
C ARG A 68 -24.95 8.70 4.57
N PRO A 69 -25.22 7.99 5.67
CA PRO A 69 -24.18 7.24 6.37
C PRO A 69 -23.52 6.28 5.39
N GLU A 70 -22.19 6.36 5.32
CA GLU A 70 -21.36 5.56 4.42
C GLU A 70 -20.95 4.27 5.15
N SER A 71 -20.99 3.14 4.45
CA SER A 71 -20.49 1.89 5.04
C SER A 71 -18.96 1.96 5.25
N PRO A 72 -18.38 1.19 6.20
CA PRO A 72 -16.93 1.18 6.41
C PRO A 72 -16.14 0.89 5.12
N ARG A 73 -16.62 -0.05 4.29
CA ARG A 73 -16.01 -0.39 3.00
C ARG A 73 -16.04 0.77 2.00
N GLU A 74 -17.14 1.50 1.94
CA GLU A 74 -17.25 2.68 1.07
C GLU A 74 -16.37 3.84 1.58
N SER A 75 -16.32 4.06 2.90
CA SER A 75 -15.43 5.06 3.53
C SER A 75 -13.96 4.74 3.22
N TRP A 76 -13.58 3.48 3.42
CA TRP A 76 -12.25 2.98 3.09
C TRP A 76 -11.93 3.25 1.62
N ARG A 77 -12.81 2.78 0.71
CA ARG A 77 -12.62 2.90 -0.75
C ARG A 77 -12.49 4.37 -1.16
N ARG A 78 -13.36 5.24 -0.65
CA ARG A 78 -13.37 6.66 -0.97
C ARG A 78 -12.10 7.34 -0.50
N ARG A 79 -11.65 7.10 0.74
CA ARG A 79 -10.46 7.74 1.32
C ARG A 79 -9.19 7.26 0.66
N TYR A 80 -9.01 5.94 0.55
CA TYR A 80 -7.82 5.37 -0.06
C TYR A 80 -7.76 5.70 -1.55
N GLY A 81 -8.88 5.54 -2.28
CA GLY A 81 -8.95 5.94 -3.68
C GLY A 81 -8.71 7.42 -3.91
N GLN A 82 -9.10 8.29 -2.97
CA GLN A 82 -8.79 9.72 -3.06
C GLN A 82 -7.29 9.98 -2.92
N PHE A 83 -6.65 9.38 -1.92
CA PHE A 83 -5.20 9.46 -1.75
C PHE A 83 -4.45 8.97 -3.00
N VAL A 84 -4.85 7.81 -3.54
CA VAL A 84 -4.25 7.25 -4.74
C VAL A 84 -4.42 8.17 -5.96
N ARG A 85 -5.61 8.75 -6.18
CA ARG A 85 -5.82 9.69 -7.30
C ARG A 85 -4.93 10.92 -7.21
N GLU A 86 -4.78 11.47 -6.01
CA GLU A 86 -3.91 12.63 -5.78
C GLU A 86 -2.43 12.29 -5.99
N LEU A 87 -2.03 11.12 -5.50
CA LEU A 87 -0.67 10.62 -5.65
C LEU A 87 -0.34 10.33 -7.12
N GLU A 88 -1.25 9.69 -7.86
CA GLU A 88 -1.08 9.42 -9.28
C GLU A 88 -0.98 10.70 -10.09
N TRP A 89 -1.87 11.65 -9.82
CA TRP A 89 -1.86 12.95 -10.50
C TRP A 89 -0.54 13.70 -10.26
N ALA A 90 -0.13 13.82 -8.99
CA ALA A 90 1.07 14.57 -8.64
C ALA A 90 2.33 13.89 -9.19
N THR A 91 2.45 12.57 -9.04
CA THR A 91 3.60 11.81 -9.53
C THR A 91 3.65 11.80 -11.05
N GLY A 92 2.50 11.67 -11.71
CA GLY A 92 2.41 11.71 -13.17
C GLY A 92 2.82 13.06 -13.77
N LEU A 93 2.61 14.18 -13.07
CA LEU A 93 3.17 15.46 -13.47
C LEU A 93 4.67 15.55 -13.20
N LEU A 94 5.15 15.10 -12.03
CA LEU A 94 6.59 15.13 -11.72
C LEU A 94 7.42 14.34 -12.72
N VAL A 95 6.95 13.17 -13.16
CA VAL A 95 7.64 12.33 -14.16
C VAL A 95 7.72 13.01 -15.54
N ARG A 96 6.88 14.01 -15.83
CA ARG A 96 6.98 14.79 -17.07
C ARG A 96 8.07 15.86 -17.01
N GLU A 97 8.34 16.39 -15.81
CA GLU A 97 9.29 17.49 -15.60
C GLU A 97 10.67 17.02 -15.14
N LEU A 98 10.74 15.87 -14.46
CA LEU A 98 11.94 15.36 -13.81
C LEU A 98 12.26 13.92 -14.26
N PRO A 99 13.53 13.48 -14.17
CA PRO A 99 13.90 12.10 -14.44
C PRO A 99 13.09 11.13 -13.59
N ARG A 100 12.53 10.10 -14.23
CA ARG A 100 11.63 9.12 -13.58
C ARG A 100 12.26 8.46 -12.34
N ASP A 101 13.55 8.16 -12.40
CA ASP A 101 14.26 7.52 -11.30
C ASP A 101 14.37 8.42 -10.07
N ASP A 102 14.58 9.73 -10.27
CA ASP A 102 14.60 10.71 -9.19
C ASP A 102 13.22 10.86 -8.55
N VAL A 103 12.17 10.87 -9.37
CA VAL A 103 10.78 10.90 -8.87
C VAL A 103 10.44 9.63 -8.11
N ASN A 104 10.85 8.47 -8.64
CA ASN A 104 10.68 7.18 -7.95
C ASN A 104 11.39 7.20 -6.60
N GLU A 105 12.64 7.65 -6.54
CA GLU A 105 13.41 7.75 -5.29
C GLU A 105 12.73 8.67 -4.29
N LEU A 106 12.35 9.87 -4.70
CA LEU A 106 11.64 10.86 -3.88
C LEU A 106 10.35 10.28 -3.27
N VAL A 107 9.47 9.73 -4.13
CA VAL A 107 8.15 9.24 -3.72
C VAL A 107 8.30 8.00 -2.84
N SER A 108 9.09 7.03 -3.28
CA SER A 108 9.27 5.78 -2.54
C SER A 108 9.96 5.99 -1.19
N SER A 109 10.98 6.86 -1.09
CA SER A 109 11.63 7.21 0.18
C SER A 109 10.69 7.95 1.12
N ALA A 110 9.92 8.91 0.62
CA ALA A 110 8.96 9.65 1.44
C ALA A 110 7.87 8.73 2.01
N VAL A 111 7.29 7.85 1.17
CA VAL A 111 6.28 6.90 1.60
C VAL A 111 6.87 5.88 2.56
N ALA A 112 8.03 5.30 2.25
CA ALA A 112 8.70 4.32 3.11
C ALA A 112 9.01 4.90 4.49
N HIS A 113 9.54 6.13 4.57
CA HIS A 113 9.86 6.77 5.84
C HIS A 113 8.61 7.01 6.71
N ARG A 114 7.52 7.52 6.12
CA ARG A 114 6.27 7.74 6.85
C ARG A 114 5.60 6.43 7.25
N LEU A 115 5.68 5.42 6.38
CA LEU A 115 5.16 4.08 6.64
C LEU A 115 5.94 3.39 7.78
N GLN A 116 7.27 3.44 7.78
CA GLN A 116 8.11 2.94 8.88
C GLN A 116 7.77 3.62 10.21
N ARG A 117 7.60 4.95 10.20
CA ARG A 117 7.20 5.69 11.39
C ARG A 117 5.83 5.27 11.92
N TRP A 118 4.88 4.99 11.03
CA TRP A 118 3.56 4.47 11.40
C TRP A 118 3.65 3.02 11.92
N LEU A 119 4.43 2.17 11.25
CA LEU A 119 4.67 0.77 11.60
C LEU A 119 5.56 0.57 12.83
N ARG A 120 6.18 1.61 13.39
CA ARG A 120 7.17 1.48 14.48
C ARG A 120 6.72 0.64 15.67
N PHE A 121 5.42 0.59 15.94
CA PHE A 121 4.84 -0.21 17.02
C PHE A 121 4.59 -1.68 16.62
N LEU A 122 4.50 -1.96 15.32
CA LEU A 122 4.35 -3.30 14.74
C LEU A 122 5.68 -3.92 14.31
N LEU A 123 6.70 -3.11 14.00
CA LEU A 123 8.04 -3.58 13.61
C LEU A 123 8.67 -4.57 14.60
N PRO A 124 8.53 -4.43 15.94
CA PRO A 124 9.01 -5.44 16.88
C PRO A 124 8.35 -6.81 16.69
N ALA A 125 7.04 -6.85 16.41
CA ALA A 125 6.32 -8.08 16.12
C ALA A 125 6.78 -8.71 14.80
N PHE A 126 7.04 -7.90 13.77
CA PHE A 126 7.63 -8.40 12.52
C PHE A 126 9.05 -8.94 12.73
N ASN A 127 9.88 -8.29 13.56
CA ASN A 127 11.22 -8.79 13.87
C ASN A 127 11.19 -10.13 14.63
N ALA A 128 10.17 -10.37 15.45
CA ALA A 128 9.99 -11.65 16.13
C ALA A 128 9.73 -12.82 15.15
N VAL A 129 9.31 -12.55 13.91
CA VAL A 129 9.13 -13.57 12.86
C VAL A 129 10.45 -14.31 12.57
N ARG A 130 11.61 -13.69 12.80
CA ARG A 130 12.93 -14.36 12.65
C ARG A 130 13.14 -15.53 13.61
N ILE A 131 12.41 -15.55 14.72
CA ILE A 131 12.53 -16.56 15.78
C ILE A 131 11.47 -17.67 15.56
N VAL A 132 10.53 -17.46 14.64
CA VAL A 132 9.47 -18.44 14.36
C VAL A 132 10.10 -19.70 13.73
N PRO A 133 9.79 -20.89 14.26
CA PRO A 133 10.27 -22.14 13.68
C PRO A 133 9.90 -22.25 12.19
N PRO A 134 10.77 -22.79 11.32
CA PRO A 134 10.52 -22.85 9.88
C PRO A 134 9.17 -23.48 9.51
N GLY A 135 8.73 -24.52 10.24
CA GLY A 135 7.44 -25.18 10.00
C GLY A 135 6.21 -24.31 10.32
N MET A 136 6.36 -23.27 11.15
CA MET A 136 5.29 -22.33 11.50
C MET A 136 5.33 -21.04 10.67
N TYR A 137 6.45 -20.78 9.98
CA TYR A 137 6.65 -19.56 9.20
C TYR A 137 5.54 -19.32 8.16
N PRO A 138 5.07 -20.34 7.38
CA PRO A 138 3.97 -20.13 6.45
C PRO A 138 2.68 -19.67 7.13
N ALA A 139 2.29 -20.26 8.26
CA ALA A 139 1.06 -19.90 8.96
C ALA A 139 1.14 -18.49 9.56
N VAL A 140 2.30 -18.10 10.10
CA VAL A 140 2.54 -16.74 10.62
C VAL A 140 2.47 -15.72 9.50
N LEU A 141 3.06 -16.00 8.33
CA LEU A 141 2.97 -15.11 7.18
C LEU A 141 1.57 -15.04 6.59
N ASP A 142 0.81 -16.14 6.55
CA ASP A 142 -0.59 -16.08 6.12
C ASP A 142 -1.42 -15.16 7.01
N ALA A 143 -1.19 -15.21 8.33
CA ALA A 143 -1.85 -14.31 9.26
C ALA A 143 -1.41 -12.85 9.04
N GLY A 144 -0.11 -12.60 8.83
CA GLY A 144 0.45 -11.26 8.60
C GLY A 144 -0.01 -10.65 7.27
N VAL A 145 0.00 -11.43 6.19
CA VAL A 145 -0.47 -11.03 4.88
C VAL A 145 -2.00 -10.86 4.88
N GLY A 146 -2.73 -11.72 5.60
CA GLY A 146 -4.16 -11.55 5.84
C GLY A 146 -4.50 -10.30 6.65
N PHE A 147 -3.57 -9.78 7.45
CA PHE A 147 -3.70 -8.45 8.07
C PHE A 147 -3.50 -7.34 7.05
N ALA A 148 -2.64 -7.50 6.04
CA ALA A 148 -2.37 -6.49 5.02
C ALA A 148 -3.52 -6.27 4.01
N THR A 149 -4.62 -7.03 4.10
CA THR A 149 -5.79 -6.90 3.20
C THR A 149 -6.39 -5.50 3.20
N PHE A 150 -6.30 -4.76 4.31
CA PHE A 150 -6.77 -3.38 4.37
C PHE A 150 -6.02 -2.47 3.37
N LEU A 151 -4.78 -2.80 3.01
CA LEU A 151 -3.92 -1.97 2.17
C LEU A 151 -3.99 -2.39 0.70
N VAL A 152 -3.86 -3.69 0.43
CA VAL A 152 -3.71 -4.20 -0.94
C VAL A 152 -4.99 -4.83 -1.51
N GLY A 153 -6.01 -5.05 -0.69
CA GLY A 153 -7.22 -5.77 -1.09
C GLY A 153 -7.14 -7.28 -0.78
N PRO A 154 -8.02 -8.10 -1.40
CA PRO A 154 -7.99 -9.55 -1.22
C PRO A 154 -6.62 -10.11 -1.61
N ILE A 155 -6.08 -10.97 -0.75
CA ILE A 155 -4.80 -11.64 -0.97
C ILE A 155 -4.91 -13.09 -0.53
N HIS A 156 -4.41 -14.02 -1.35
CA HIS A 156 -4.39 -15.45 -1.05
C HIS A 156 -3.07 -16.07 -1.47
N ARG A 157 -2.61 -17.08 -0.73
CA ARG A 157 -1.43 -17.85 -1.12
C ARG A 157 -1.77 -18.66 -2.38
N SER A 158 -0.96 -18.53 -3.43
CA SER A 158 -1.07 -19.32 -4.66
C SER A 158 -0.03 -20.44 -4.74
N GLY A 159 1.08 -20.33 -4.00
CA GLY A 159 2.09 -21.38 -4.00
C GLY A 159 3.28 -21.14 -3.08
N VAL A 160 4.26 -22.03 -3.22
CA VAL A 160 5.58 -21.97 -2.57
C VAL A 160 6.63 -22.31 -3.63
N GLU A 161 7.62 -21.44 -3.80
CA GLU A 161 8.75 -21.67 -4.70
C GLU A 161 9.77 -22.66 -4.08
N PRO A 162 10.67 -23.28 -4.87
CA PRO A 162 11.60 -24.30 -4.36
C PRO A 162 12.54 -23.82 -3.25
N ASP A 163 12.82 -22.52 -3.17
CA ASP A 163 13.66 -21.92 -2.13
C ASP A 163 12.89 -21.59 -0.83
N GLY A 164 11.61 -21.94 -0.76
CA GLY A 164 10.72 -21.65 0.36
C GLY A 164 10.03 -20.28 0.29
N THR A 165 10.22 -19.52 -0.78
CA THR A 165 9.51 -18.25 -1.01
C THR A 165 8.01 -18.51 -1.12
N LEU A 166 7.22 -17.80 -0.32
CA LEU A 166 5.78 -17.88 -0.35
C LEU A 166 5.24 -16.93 -1.41
N VAL A 167 4.37 -17.44 -2.28
CA VAL A 167 3.77 -16.65 -3.37
C VAL A 167 2.32 -16.39 -3.05
N TYR A 168 1.96 -15.11 -3.11
CA TYR A 168 0.62 -14.61 -2.87
C TYR A 168 0.11 -13.87 -4.10
N GLU A 169 -1.16 -14.04 -4.41
CA GLU A 169 -1.85 -13.32 -5.47
C GLU A 169 -2.78 -12.27 -4.89
N ILE A 170 -2.76 -11.08 -5.49
CA ILE A 170 -3.66 -9.97 -5.23
C ILE A 170 -4.45 -9.73 -6.53
N PRO A 171 -5.61 -10.38 -6.73
CA PRO A 171 -6.33 -10.32 -8.00
C PRO A 171 -6.95 -8.93 -8.28
N GLU A 172 -7.31 -8.20 -7.22
CA GLU A 172 -7.96 -6.88 -7.28
C GLU A 172 -7.19 -5.89 -6.41
N CYS A 173 -6.03 -5.44 -6.89
CA CYS A 173 -5.15 -4.57 -6.11
C CYS A 173 -5.83 -3.25 -5.77
N ALA A 174 -5.95 -2.96 -4.48
CA ALA A 174 -6.61 -1.76 -3.96
C ALA A 174 -5.95 -0.46 -4.44
N MET A 175 -4.64 -0.47 -4.74
CA MET A 175 -3.94 0.65 -5.37
C MET A 175 -4.54 1.05 -6.71
N HIS A 176 -5.31 0.16 -7.34
CA HIS A 176 -6.02 0.43 -8.59
C HIS A 176 -7.53 0.50 -8.37
N THR A 177 -8.10 -0.56 -7.80
CA THR A 177 -9.56 -0.72 -7.72
C THR A 177 -10.23 0.28 -6.78
N SER A 178 -9.49 0.88 -5.83
CA SER A 178 -10.06 1.86 -4.90
C SER A 178 -10.40 3.20 -5.58
N THR A 179 -9.76 3.52 -6.71
CA THR A 179 -10.00 4.80 -7.41
C THR A 179 -11.34 4.82 -8.15
N GLY A 180 -11.90 3.65 -8.46
CA GLY A 180 -13.08 3.51 -9.31
C GLY A 180 -12.80 3.78 -10.80
N LEU A 181 -11.54 3.97 -11.18
CA LEU A 181 -11.11 4.13 -12.57
C LEU A 181 -10.80 2.76 -13.18
N THR A 182 -10.92 2.66 -14.50
CA THR A 182 -10.57 1.45 -15.26
C THR A 182 -9.10 1.38 -15.63
N ALA A 183 -8.43 2.54 -15.73
CA ALA A 183 -7.00 2.63 -16.00
C ALA A 183 -6.18 2.32 -14.76
N ALA A 184 -5.00 1.73 -14.94
CA ALA A 184 -4.05 1.51 -13.86
C ALA A 184 -3.44 2.83 -13.37
N GLN A 185 -3.18 2.89 -12.07
CA GLN A 185 -2.45 3.98 -11.41
C GLN A 185 -0.97 3.57 -11.34
N GLU A 186 -0.30 3.59 -12.49
CA GLU A 186 1.02 3.00 -12.67
C GLU A 186 2.08 3.64 -11.76
N ASN A 187 2.10 4.97 -11.65
CA ASN A 187 3.12 5.65 -10.86
C ASN A 187 2.93 5.41 -9.36
N SER A 188 1.69 5.48 -8.89
CA SER A 188 1.35 5.17 -7.50
C SER A 188 1.66 3.72 -7.15
N CYS A 189 1.40 2.80 -8.08
CA CYS A 189 1.70 1.39 -7.90
C CYS A 189 3.21 1.12 -7.84
N LEU A 190 3.96 1.60 -8.82
CA LEU A 190 5.39 1.31 -8.90
C LEU A 190 6.20 2.05 -7.83
N MET A 191 5.90 3.32 -7.59
CA MET A 191 6.73 4.18 -6.74
C MET A 191 6.25 4.19 -5.29
N ALA A 192 4.96 4.35 -5.05
CA ALA A 192 4.42 4.50 -3.70
C ALA A 192 3.96 3.19 -3.04
N CYS A 193 3.63 2.15 -3.82
CA CYS A 193 3.35 0.82 -3.29
C CYS A 193 4.60 -0.06 -3.34
N LYS A 194 5.00 -0.52 -4.54
CA LYS A 194 6.07 -1.49 -4.74
C LYS A 194 7.39 -0.99 -4.15
N ALA A 195 7.96 0.10 -4.70
CA ALA A 195 9.28 0.57 -4.29
C ALA A 195 9.31 0.98 -2.81
N ALA A 196 8.25 1.63 -2.32
CA ALA A 196 8.16 2.01 -0.91
C ALA A 196 8.09 0.79 0.03
N CYS A 197 7.22 -0.18 -0.25
CA CYS A 197 7.08 -1.38 0.57
C CYS A 197 8.34 -2.26 0.52
N GLU A 198 8.96 -2.42 -0.64
CA GLU A 198 10.25 -3.15 -0.79
C GLU A 198 11.40 -2.45 -0.06
N ARG A 199 11.35 -1.12 0.09
CA ARG A 199 12.29 -0.38 0.93
C ARG A 199 12.01 -0.57 2.43
N VAL A 200 10.74 -0.66 2.84
CA VAL A 200 10.41 -0.95 4.25
C VAL A 200 10.76 -2.38 4.64
N PHE A 201 10.52 -3.31 3.72
CA PHE A 201 10.65 -4.75 3.92
C PHE A 201 11.71 -5.32 2.96
N ASP A 202 12.92 -4.76 3.03
CA ASP A 202 14.01 -5.14 2.15
C ASP A 202 14.53 -6.57 2.43
N ARG A 203 15.56 -6.97 1.66
CA ARG A 203 16.22 -8.28 1.79
C ARG A 203 16.83 -8.54 3.17
N ASN A 204 17.10 -7.49 3.94
CA ASN A 204 17.66 -7.55 5.28
C ASN A 204 16.60 -7.40 6.36
N SER A 205 15.31 -7.27 6.01
CA SER A 205 14.19 -7.21 6.95
C SER A 205 13.85 -8.60 7.51
N ALA A 206 12.89 -8.67 8.43
CA ALA A 206 12.40 -9.95 8.96
C ALA A 206 11.41 -10.65 8.02
N ILE A 207 10.83 -9.88 7.08
CA ILE A 207 9.82 -10.35 6.14
C ILE A 207 10.14 -9.71 4.77
N PRO A 208 11.19 -10.14 4.07
CA PRO A 208 11.52 -9.56 2.77
C PRO A 208 10.37 -9.70 1.78
N LEU A 209 9.89 -8.57 1.26
CA LEU A 209 8.80 -8.51 0.30
C LEU A 209 9.33 -8.18 -1.09
N GLU A 210 8.70 -8.76 -2.10
CA GLU A 210 8.89 -8.41 -3.49
C GLU A 210 7.52 -8.39 -4.17
N PHE A 211 7.15 -7.23 -4.72
CA PHE A 211 5.90 -7.02 -5.42
C PHE A 211 6.14 -7.10 -6.93
N ASP A 212 5.24 -7.77 -7.63
CA ASP A 212 5.29 -7.95 -9.08
C ASP A 212 3.93 -7.56 -9.67
N PRO A 213 3.72 -6.24 -9.94
CA PRO A 213 2.47 -5.74 -10.48
C PRO A 213 2.24 -6.19 -11.92
N HIS A 214 1.04 -6.69 -12.22
CA HIS A 214 0.70 -7.18 -13.55
C HIS A 214 0.09 -6.07 -14.42
N LEU A 215 0.84 -4.99 -14.66
CA LEU A 215 0.39 -3.86 -15.48
C LEU A 215 0.32 -4.23 -16.98
N PRO A 216 -0.64 -3.70 -17.76
CA PRO A 216 -1.67 -2.71 -17.38
C PRO A 216 -2.90 -3.32 -16.68
N GLY A 217 -2.87 -4.62 -16.35
CA GLY A 217 -3.86 -5.24 -15.47
C GLY A 217 -3.82 -4.68 -14.05
N LEU A 218 -4.83 -5.04 -13.25
CA LEU A 218 -5.05 -4.46 -11.92
C LEU A 218 -4.70 -5.43 -10.77
N SER A 219 -3.97 -6.50 -11.09
CA SER A 219 -3.53 -7.51 -10.13
C SER A 219 -2.04 -7.37 -9.81
N CYS A 220 -1.60 -8.05 -8.76
CA CYS A 220 -0.20 -8.05 -8.32
C CYS A 220 0.14 -9.42 -7.73
N THR A 221 1.38 -9.87 -7.91
CA THR A 221 1.95 -10.97 -7.14
C THR A 221 2.78 -10.40 -6.00
N LEU A 222 2.68 -10.97 -4.80
CA LEU A 222 3.56 -10.69 -3.67
C LEU A 222 4.36 -11.96 -3.37
N ARG A 223 5.68 -11.83 -3.39
CA ARG A 223 6.63 -12.86 -2.96
C ARG A 223 7.16 -12.48 -1.58
N VAL A 224 7.07 -13.41 -0.64
CA VAL A 224 7.63 -13.24 0.70
C VAL A 224 8.72 -14.28 0.89
N ARG A 225 9.97 -13.81 0.92
CA ARG A 225 11.13 -14.70 1.01
C ARG A 225 11.37 -15.10 2.46
N PRO A 226 11.75 -16.34 2.76
CA PRO A 226 12.16 -16.71 4.10
C PRO A 226 13.36 -15.86 4.54
N PRO A 227 13.42 -15.44 5.82
CA PRO A 227 14.60 -14.76 6.34
C PRO A 227 15.79 -15.71 6.18
N ARG A 228 16.90 -15.21 5.61
CA ARG A 228 18.13 -16.01 5.54
C ARG A 228 18.54 -16.42 6.97
N PRO A 229 19.05 -17.64 7.18
CA PRO A 229 19.65 -17.99 8.45
C PRO A 229 20.72 -16.95 8.77
N GLN A 230 20.64 -16.31 9.93
CA GLN A 230 21.77 -15.54 10.43
C GLN A 230 22.89 -16.55 10.68
N THR A 231 23.95 -16.51 9.89
CA THR A 231 25.23 -17.06 10.31
C THR A 231 25.66 -16.24 11.51
N VAL A 232 25.28 -16.68 12.72
CA VAL A 232 25.86 -16.15 13.96
C VAL A 232 27.34 -16.53 13.90
N PRO A 233 28.28 -15.57 13.85
CA PRO A 233 29.68 -15.89 14.06
C PRO A 233 29.78 -16.49 15.45
N ILE A 234 30.20 -17.74 15.54
CA ILE A 234 30.64 -18.33 16.78
C ILE A 234 32.08 -17.84 16.94
N ASP A 235 32.25 -16.73 17.64
CA ASP A 235 33.54 -16.35 18.24
C ASP A 235 33.59 -16.89 19.68
#